data_AF-R7H975-F1
#
_entry.id   AF-R7H975-F1
#
_cell.length_a   1.000
_cell.length_b   1.000
_cell.length_c   1.000
_cell.angle_alpha   90.00
_cell.angle_beta   90.00
_cell.angle_gamma   90.00
#
_symmetry.space_group_name_H-M   'P 1'
#
loop_
_entity.id
_entity.type
_entity.pdbx_description
1 polymer ?
#
loop_
_entity_poly.entity_id
_entity_poly.type
_entity_poly.pdbx_seq_one_letter_code
_entity_poly.pdbx_strand_id
1 'polypeptide(L)'
;MLFNFTTDNMEEFRKQIDEVDNKDSLYELRNTLSEAKAIVNQVRSFGDEETKQKLASLPIGTIPTLITEVTHRIERINLLENTEHKADVSGIINVALSELEFEFKKGMPEEMRIIVNDIRERCERVQAEFEANFDTKEDKYVILADEFREYFRKKGFVPKDTADAKESIQYMDEVMKKIREINRRNRLLKSKYKGDERFVRIHKRIEEQNEKREKPIISKHEYEIAENLANMKQDIDRMIFLDINKLDNEPAFQQDVLAIIGKELLKMHIRADIKDRKFINNLITTEYLQQRNYAY
;
A
#
# COMPACT_ATOMS: atom_id res chain seq x y z
N MET A 1 26.94 -11.20 -20.32
CA MET A 1 26.29 -10.40 -19.26
C MET A 1 26.85 -10.72 -17.87
N LEU A 2 26.70 -11.94 -17.34
CA LEU A 2 27.20 -12.30 -15.99
C LEU A 2 28.71 -12.08 -15.79
N PHE A 3 29.50 -12.14 -16.87
CA PHE A 3 30.94 -11.83 -16.84
C PHE A 3 31.28 -10.42 -16.32
N ASN A 4 30.35 -9.47 -16.45
CA ASN A 4 30.57 -8.09 -16.03
C ASN A 4 30.34 -7.89 -14.51
N PHE A 5 29.94 -8.94 -13.80
CA PHE A 5 29.60 -8.88 -12.39
C PHE A 5 30.39 -9.91 -11.59
N THR A 6 30.83 -9.50 -10.41
CA THR A 6 31.50 -10.38 -9.44
C THR A 6 30.45 -11.27 -8.79
N THR A 7 30.27 -12.50 -9.27
CA THR A 7 29.18 -13.40 -8.81
C THR A 7 29.57 -14.34 -7.66
N ASP A 8 30.85 -14.35 -7.29
CA ASP A 8 31.45 -15.11 -6.21
C ASP A 8 31.63 -14.28 -4.92
N ASN A 9 31.56 -12.95 -5.01
CA ASN A 9 31.55 -12.04 -3.86
C ASN A 9 30.28 -11.17 -3.86
N MET A 10 29.38 -11.44 -2.91
CA MET A 10 28.08 -10.78 -2.81
C MET A 10 28.16 -9.28 -2.52
N GLU A 11 29.17 -8.84 -1.77
CA GLU A 11 29.32 -7.42 -1.44
C GLU A 11 29.72 -6.62 -2.69
N GLU A 12 30.67 -7.15 -3.45
CA GLU A 12 31.13 -6.53 -4.69
C GLU A 12 30.03 -6.55 -5.76
N PHE A 13 29.30 -7.67 -5.85
CA PHE A 13 28.10 -7.77 -6.69
C PHE A 13 27.10 -6.65 -6.39
N ARG A 14 26.80 -6.42 -5.10
CA ARG A 14 25.82 -5.42 -4.67
C ARG A 14 26.28 -4.01 -5.03
N LYS A 15 27.54 -3.67 -4.78
CA LYS A 15 28.12 -2.37 -5.19
C LYS A 15 27.97 -2.16 -6.70
N GLN A 16 28.29 -3.17 -7.49
CA GLN A 16 28.19 -3.11 -8.94
C GLN A 16 26.75 -2.92 -9.44
N ILE A 17 25.76 -3.63 -8.88
CA ILE A 17 24.35 -3.45 -9.29
C ILE A 17 23.75 -2.14 -8.76
N ASP A 18 24.25 -1.60 -7.64
CA ASP A 18 23.82 -0.30 -7.12
C ASP A 18 24.27 0.87 -8.02
N GLU A 19 25.36 0.70 -8.77
CA GLU A 19 25.81 1.63 -9.82
C GLU A 19 25.01 1.51 -11.13
N VAL A 20 24.19 0.45 -11.29
CA VAL A 20 23.34 0.28 -12.48
C VAL A 20 22.03 1.03 -12.28
N ASP A 21 21.88 2.14 -13.00
CA ASP A 21 20.64 2.92 -13.02
C ASP A 21 19.65 2.46 -14.11
N ASN A 22 20.14 1.77 -15.16
CA ASN A 22 19.28 1.26 -16.22
C ASN A 22 18.49 0.01 -15.75
N LYS A 23 17.18 0.18 -15.60
CA LYS A 23 16.28 -0.89 -15.15
C LYS A 23 16.18 -2.08 -16.12
N ASP A 24 16.26 -1.84 -17.44
CA ASP A 24 16.23 -2.92 -18.42
C ASP A 24 17.45 -3.84 -18.28
N SER A 25 18.62 -3.25 -17.99
CA SER A 25 19.85 -4.01 -17.71
C SER A 25 19.72 -4.89 -16.47
N LEU A 26 19.02 -4.41 -15.44
CA LEU A 26 18.77 -5.19 -14.22
C LEU A 26 17.76 -6.31 -14.46
N TYR A 27 16.70 -6.08 -15.24
CA TYR A 27 15.76 -7.13 -15.64
C TYR A 27 16.46 -8.22 -16.45
N GLU A 28 17.33 -7.84 -17.39
CA GLU A 28 18.10 -8.79 -18.19
C GLU A 28 19.08 -9.61 -17.32
N LEU A 29 19.72 -8.96 -16.34
CA LEU A 29 20.57 -9.63 -15.36
C LEU A 29 19.80 -10.65 -14.51
N ARG A 30 18.61 -10.26 -14.01
CA ARG A 30 17.73 -11.15 -13.23
C ARG A 30 17.27 -12.36 -14.05
N ASN A 31 16.90 -12.15 -15.32
CA ASN A 31 16.47 -13.21 -16.22
C ASN A 31 17.63 -14.18 -16.49
N THR A 32 18.82 -13.66 -16.76
CA THR A 32 20.04 -14.46 -16.98
C THR A 32 20.37 -15.32 -15.76
N LEU A 33 20.26 -14.77 -14.54
CA LEU A 33 20.47 -15.54 -13.31
C LEU A 33 19.37 -16.61 -13.10
N SER A 34 18.13 -16.32 -13.50
CA SER A 34 17.01 -17.27 -13.41
C SER A 34 17.18 -18.44 -14.38
N GLU A 35 17.64 -18.18 -15.59
CA GLU A 35 18.03 -19.21 -16.57
C GLU A 35 19.17 -20.07 -16.04
N ALA A 36 20.20 -19.45 -15.46
CA ALA A 36 21.31 -20.19 -14.83
C ALA A 36 20.80 -21.11 -13.70
N LYS A 37 19.88 -20.63 -12.85
CA LYS A 37 19.23 -21.45 -11.81
C LYS A 37 18.44 -22.63 -12.40
N ALA A 38 17.71 -22.40 -13.50
CA ALA A 38 16.96 -23.45 -14.18
C ALA A 38 17.89 -24.53 -14.75
N ILE A 39 18.98 -24.15 -15.41
CA ILE A 39 20.01 -25.06 -15.94
C ILE A 39 20.63 -25.88 -14.81
N VAL A 40 21.01 -25.24 -13.70
CA VAL A 40 21.54 -25.90 -12.51
C VAL A 40 20.59 -26.98 -11.99
N ASN A 41 19.31 -26.64 -11.85
CA ASN A 41 18.31 -27.58 -11.36
C ASN A 41 18.08 -28.75 -12.33
N GLN A 42 18.13 -28.47 -13.63
CA GLN A 42 18.03 -29.49 -14.68
C GLN A 42 19.22 -30.47 -14.64
N VAL A 43 20.45 -29.97 -14.54
CA VAL A 43 21.66 -30.81 -14.45
C VAL A 43 21.66 -31.63 -13.15
N ARG A 44 21.21 -31.05 -12.03
CA ARG A 44 21.06 -31.80 -10.76
C ARG A 44 20.09 -32.96 -10.88
N SER A 45 18.98 -32.76 -11.61
CA SER A 45 17.91 -33.74 -11.72
C SER A 45 18.18 -34.80 -12.79
N PHE A 46 18.79 -34.42 -13.91
CA PHE A 46 18.88 -35.23 -15.12
C PHE A 46 20.28 -35.34 -15.73
N GLY A 47 21.29 -34.67 -15.17
CA GLY A 47 22.66 -34.72 -15.65
C GLY A 47 23.36 -36.05 -15.36
N ASP A 48 24.31 -36.39 -16.21
CA ASP A 48 25.24 -37.50 -15.96
C ASP A 48 26.22 -37.16 -14.81
N GLU A 49 26.90 -38.18 -14.30
CA GLU A 49 27.78 -38.02 -13.12
C GLU A 49 28.97 -37.09 -13.40
N GLU A 50 29.49 -37.07 -14.64
CA GLU A 50 30.55 -36.15 -15.03
C GLU A 50 30.08 -34.69 -15.01
N THR A 51 28.91 -34.40 -15.57
CA THR A 51 28.36 -33.03 -15.58
C THR A 51 27.95 -32.60 -14.18
N LYS A 52 27.42 -33.49 -13.34
CA LYS A 52 27.13 -33.20 -11.93
C LYS A 52 28.39 -32.89 -11.12
N GLN A 53 29.50 -33.60 -11.35
CA GLN A 53 30.78 -33.30 -10.70
C GLN A 53 31.33 -31.93 -11.12
N LYS A 54 31.28 -31.62 -12.42
CA LYS A 54 31.66 -30.29 -12.94
C LYS A 54 30.77 -29.21 -12.33
N LEU A 55 29.46 -29.45 -12.22
CA LEU A 55 28.52 -28.55 -11.58
C LEU A 55 28.86 -28.32 -10.10
N ALA A 56 29.19 -29.37 -9.33
CA ALA A 56 29.54 -29.26 -7.92
C ALA A 56 30.81 -28.42 -7.65
N SER A 57 31.71 -28.30 -8.64
CA SER A 57 32.91 -27.46 -8.55
C SER A 57 32.67 -25.96 -8.76
N LEU A 58 31.47 -25.58 -9.22
CA LEU A 58 31.10 -24.18 -9.45
C LEU A 58 30.41 -23.59 -8.20
N PRO A 59 30.58 -22.28 -7.91
CA PRO A 59 30.00 -21.61 -6.75
C PRO A 59 28.50 -21.31 -6.94
N ILE A 60 27.70 -22.35 -7.18
CA ILE A 60 26.29 -22.26 -7.59
C ILE A 60 25.35 -21.93 -6.44
N GLY A 61 25.79 -22.12 -5.19
CA GLY A 61 24.98 -21.87 -3.99
C GLY A 61 24.50 -20.42 -3.87
N THR A 62 25.13 -19.49 -4.57
CA THR A 62 24.85 -18.05 -4.48
C THR A 62 23.82 -17.56 -5.51
N ILE A 63 23.47 -18.33 -6.55
CA ILE A 63 22.57 -17.87 -7.62
C ILE A 63 21.20 -17.39 -7.11
N PRO A 64 20.49 -18.12 -6.22
CA PRO A 64 19.24 -17.62 -5.66
C PRO A 64 19.41 -16.27 -4.94
N THR A 65 20.51 -16.11 -4.21
CA THR A 65 20.85 -14.87 -3.51
C THR A 65 21.13 -13.72 -4.48
N LEU A 66 21.88 -13.98 -5.57
CA LEU A 66 22.12 -12.98 -6.62
C LEU A 66 20.79 -12.52 -7.26
N ILE A 67 19.86 -13.44 -7.53
CA ILE A 67 18.52 -13.10 -8.06
C ILE A 67 17.79 -12.18 -7.08
N THR A 68 17.83 -12.49 -5.79
CA THR A 68 17.23 -11.69 -4.72
C THR A 68 17.82 -10.27 -4.71
N GLU A 69 19.15 -10.12 -4.75
CA GLU A 69 19.79 -8.79 -4.74
C GLU A 69 19.45 -7.93 -5.96
N VAL A 70 19.42 -8.54 -7.17
CA VAL A 70 19.00 -7.83 -8.39
C VAL A 70 17.52 -7.45 -8.30
N THR A 71 16.68 -8.32 -7.73
CA THR A 71 15.26 -8.03 -7.51
C THR A 71 15.08 -6.86 -6.55
N HIS A 72 15.81 -6.82 -5.44
CA HIS A 72 15.78 -5.69 -4.51
C HIS A 72 16.25 -4.39 -5.17
N ARG A 73 17.29 -4.43 -6.02
CA ARG A 73 17.73 -3.23 -6.75
C ARG A 73 16.64 -2.73 -7.71
N ILE A 74 15.99 -3.62 -8.45
CA ILE A 74 14.86 -3.27 -9.32
C ILE A 74 13.72 -2.67 -8.50
N GLU A 75 13.39 -3.25 -7.35
CA GLU A 75 12.35 -2.73 -6.44
C GLU A 75 12.71 -1.36 -5.88
N ARG A 76 13.97 -1.11 -5.50
CA ARG A 76 14.46 0.22 -5.12
C ARG A 76 14.27 1.24 -6.24
N ILE A 77 14.67 0.89 -7.47
CA ILE A 77 14.49 1.78 -8.62
C ILE A 77 13.00 2.03 -8.88
N ASN A 78 12.16 1.00 -8.88
CA ASN A 78 10.72 1.14 -9.02
C ASN A 78 10.10 2.03 -7.93
N LEU A 79 10.59 1.90 -6.69
CA LEU A 79 10.15 2.72 -5.57
C LEU A 79 10.54 4.20 -5.77
N LEU A 80 11.73 4.47 -6.30
CA LEU A 80 12.21 5.82 -6.58
C LEU A 80 11.57 6.45 -7.84
N GLU A 81 11.23 5.63 -8.83
CA GLU A 81 10.62 6.05 -10.11
C GLU A 81 9.09 6.18 -10.05
N ASN A 82 8.43 5.51 -9.09
CA ASN A 82 6.98 5.57 -8.93
C ASN A 82 6.53 6.97 -8.46
N THR A 83 6.33 7.82 -9.46
CA THR A 83 5.73 9.16 -9.37
C THR A 83 4.21 9.11 -9.35
N GLU A 84 3.60 7.93 -9.54
CA GLU A 84 2.16 7.75 -9.42
C GLU A 84 1.76 7.46 -7.97
N HIS A 85 0.91 8.34 -7.42
CA HIS A 85 0.35 8.31 -6.06
C HIS A 85 -0.47 7.05 -5.74
N LYS A 86 0.19 5.91 -5.62
CA LYS A 86 -0.37 4.72 -4.98
C LYS A 86 0.54 4.36 -3.82
N ALA A 87 -0.02 4.52 -2.63
CA ALA A 87 0.59 4.30 -1.33
C ALA A 87 0.98 2.84 -1.12
N ASP A 88 2.03 2.36 -1.79
CA ASP A 88 2.57 1.03 -1.55
C ASP A 88 3.58 1.04 -0.40
N VAL A 89 3.10 1.40 0.79
CA VAL A 89 3.88 1.31 2.04
C VAL A 89 4.31 -0.14 2.28
N SER A 90 3.51 -1.11 1.86
CA SER A 90 3.84 -2.54 1.92
C SER A 90 5.06 -2.89 1.06
N GLY A 91 5.11 -2.43 -0.20
CA GLY A 91 6.27 -2.63 -1.07
C GLY A 91 7.55 -2.05 -0.46
N ILE A 92 7.45 -0.86 0.12
CA ILE A 92 8.56 -0.19 0.82
C ILE A 92 9.06 -1.03 1.99
N ILE A 93 8.14 -1.51 2.84
CA ILE A 93 8.49 -2.31 4.01
C ILE A 93 9.04 -3.68 3.59
N ASN A 94 8.54 -4.29 2.52
CA ASN A 94 9.09 -5.55 2.04
C ASN A 94 10.56 -5.41 1.61
N VAL A 95 10.89 -4.35 0.87
CA VAL A 95 12.29 -4.05 0.52
C VAL A 95 13.14 -3.85 1.79
N ALA A 96 12.61 -3.11 2.75
CA ALA A 96 13.26 -2.87 4.04
C ALA A 96 13.60 -4.15 4.81
N LEU A 97 12.60 -5.01 4.95
CA LEU A 97 12.71 -6.27 5.69
C LEU A 97 13.77 -7.17 5.07
N SER A 98 13.82 -7.21 3.74
CA SER A 98 14.82 -7.99 3.02
C SER A 98 16.24 -7.46 3.19
N GLU A 99 16.43 -6.13 3.18
CA GLU A 99 17.75 -5.52 3.42
C GLU A 99 18.24 -5.77 4.85
N LEU A 100 17.35 -5.68 5.84
CA LEU A 100 17.66 -6.01 7.23
C LEU A 100 18.03 -7.49 7.39
N GLU A 101 17.33 -8.40 6.70
CA GLU A 101 17.65 -9.83 6.72
C GLU A 101 19.03 -10.13 6.11
N PHE A 102 19.41 -9.40 5.06
CA PHE A 102 20.75 -9.53 4.45
C PHE A 102 21.86 -9.11 5.41
N GLU A 103 21.73 -7.94 6.04
CA GLU A 103 22.74 -7.45 6.99
C GLU A 103 22.87 -8.37 8.21
N PHE A 104 21.78 -9.00 8.63
CA PHE A 104 21.80 -10.03 9.67
C PHE A 104 22.68 -11.23 9.26
N LYS A 105 22.56 -11.70 8.00
CA LYS A 105 23.36 -12.82 7.47
C LYS A 105 24.84 -12.47 7.30
N LYS A 106 25.20 -11.20 7.18
CA LYS A 106 26.59 -10.71 7.02
C LYS A 106 27.45 -10.90 8.29
N GLY A 107 26.84 -11.14 9.45
CA GLY A 107 27.56 -11.26 10.72
C GLY A 107 27.65 -9.92 11.43
N MET A 108 26.56 -9.53 12.06
CA MET A 108 26.43 -8.29 12.82
C MET A 108 26.74 -8.52 14.30
N PRO A 109 27.31 -7.54 15.04
CA PRO A 109 27.49 -7.65 16.49
C PRO A 109 26.16 -8.00 17.18
N GLU A 110 26.22 -8.84 18.22
CA GLU A 110 25.02 -9.35 18.92
C GLU A 110 24.10 -8.22 19.41
N GLU A 111 24.66 -7.10 19.86
CA GLU A 111 23.91 -5.92 20.30
C GLU A 111 23.12 -5.26 19.17
N MET A 112 23.73 -5.12 17.98
CA MET A 112 23.03 -4.60 16.80
C MET A 112 22.00 -5.60 16.27
N ARG A 113 22.25 -6.90 16.41
CA ARG A 113 21.33 -7.97 16.01
C ARG A 113 19.99 -7.88 16.73
N ILE A 114 20.00 -7.58 18.03
CA ILE A 114 18.79 -7.36 18.83
C ILE A 114 18.01 -6.16 18.30
N ILE A 115 18.70 -5.05 18.02
CA ILE A 115 18.10 -3.80 17.54
C ILE A 115 17.48 -3.97 16.15
N VAL A 116 18.15 -4.69 15.25
CA VAL A 116 17.62 -4.96 13.90
C VAL A 116 16.38 -5.84 13.95
N ASN A 117 16.33 -6.85 14.83
CA ASN A 117 15.12 -7.63 15.05
C ASN A 117 13.95 -6.77 15.56
N ASP A 118 14.24 -5.80 16.43
CA ASP A 118 13.26 -4.87 16.99
C ASP A 118 12.68 -3.90 15.93
N ILE A 119 13.52 -3.48 14.98
CA ILE A 119 13.10 -2.72 13.80
C ILE A 119 12.23 -3.57 12.89
N ARG A 120 12.65 -4.81 12.60
CA ARG A 120 11.92 -5.75 11.75
C ARG A 120 10.50 -5.99 12.25
N GLU A 121 10.33 -6.29 13.54
CA GLU A 121 9.02 -6.50 14.15
C GLU A 121 8.14 -5.25 14.04
N ARG A 122 8.70 -4.05 14.23
CA ARG A 122 7.95 -2.80 14.05
C ARG A 122 7.55 -2.57 12.61
N CYS A 123 8.43 -2.82 11.65
CA CYS A 123 8.12 -2.74 10.22
C CYS A 123 6.92 -3.63 9.87
N GLU A 124 6.94 -4.90 10.27
CA GLU A 124 5.85 -5.85 10.04
C GLU A 124 4.53 -5.36 10.67
N ARG A 125 4.59 -4.83 11.90
CA ARG A 125 3.41 -4.31 12.59
C ARG A 125 2.87 -3.05 11.91
N VAL A 126 3.74 -2.13 11.48
CA VAL A 126 3.38 -0.90 10.77
C VAL A 126 2.69 -1.28 9.47
N GLN A 127 3.28 -2.20 8.70
CA GLN A 127 2.71 -2.72 7.46
C GLN A 127 1.30 -3.26 7.69
N ALA A 128 1.12 -4.15 8.67
CA ALA A 128 -0.18 -4.73 8.97
C ALA A 128 -1.26 -3.68 9.30
N GLU A 129 -0.89 -2.57 9.96
CA GLU A 129 -1.84 -1.50 10.27
C GLU A 129 -2.17 -0.63 9.05
N PHE A 130 -1.21 -0.39 8.15
CA PHE A 130 -1.50 0.26 6.86
C PHE A 130 -2.43 -0.62 6.00
N GLU A 131 -2.15 -1.92 5.89
CA GLU A 131 -2.95 -2.89 5.13
C GLU A 131 -4.35 -3.10 5.71
N ALA A 132 -4.51 -2.98 7.04
CA ALA A 132 -5.81 -3.07 7.69
C ALA A 132 -6.73 -1.87 7.38
N ASN A 133 -6.23 -0.79 6.75
CA ASN A 133 -7.02 0.38 6.42
C ASN A 133 -7.77 0.19 5.09
N PHE A 134 -9.11 0.19 5.15
CA PHE A 134 -9.96 0.02 3.96
C PHE A 134 -10.14 1.29 3.11
N ASP A 135 -9.66 2.45 3.57
CA ASP A 135 -9.76 3.73 2.86
C ASP A 135 -8.38 4.35 2.65
N THR A 136 -7.64 3.76 1.71
CA THR A 136 -6.30 4.19 1.32
C THR A 136 -6.26 5.52 0.55
N LYS A 137 -7.43 6.11 0.29
CA LYS A 137 -7.55 7.40 -0.40
C LYS A 137 -7.75 8.57 0.56
N GLU A 138 -7.94 8.33 1.86
CA GLU A 138 -8.10 9.40 2.87
C GLU A 138 -6.88 10.31 2.89
N ASP A 139 -7.11 11.63 2.91
CA ASP A 139 -6.03 12.62 2.87
C ASP A 139 -5.02 12.34 4.00
N LYS A 140 -5.50 12.03 5.21
CA LYS A 140 -4.65 11.68 6.38
C LYS A 140 -3.85 10.40 6.19
N TYR A 141 -4.44 9.39 5.53
CA TYR A 141 -3.74 8.15 5.23
C TYR A 141 -2.66 8.38 4.18
N VAL A 142 -2.99 9.09 3.10
CA VAL A 142 -2.07 9.39 2.00
C VAL A 142 -0.89 10.22 2.51
N ILE A 143 -1.15 11.27 3.29
CA ILE A 143 -0.10 12.11 3.89
C ILE A 143 0.82 11.27 4.78
N LEU A 144 0.25 10.41 5.64
CA LEU A 144 1.06 9.57 6.53
C LEU A 144 1.89 8.54 5.75
N ALA A 145 1.30 7.94 4.72
CA ALA A 145 2.00 7.02 3.83
C ALA A 145 3.17 7.74 3.16
N ASP A 146 2.94 8.94 2.60
CA ASP A 146 3.95 9.75 1.92
C ASP A 146 5.09 10.18 2.86
N GLU A 147 4.76 10.63 4.08
CA GLU A 147 5.75 10.92 5.13
C GLU A 147 6.63 9.71 5.41
N PHE A 148 6.02 8.52 5.52
CA PHE A 148 6.74 7.26 5.76
C PHE A 148 7.69 6.92 4.61
N ARG A 149 7.26 7.07 3.36
CA ARG A 149 8.11 6.81 2.19
C ARG A 149 9.29 7.76 2.15
N GLU A 150 9.04 9.05 2.32
CA GLU A 150 10.08 10.08 2.27
C GLU A 150 11.11 9.93 3.39
N TYR A 151 10.68 9.51 4.58
CA TYR A 151 11.59 9.23 5.69
C TYR A 151 12.62 8.17 5.30
N PHE A 152 12.14 7.00 4.88
CA PHE A 152 13.04 5.88 4.57
C PHE A 152 13.76 6.03 3.22
N ARG A 153 13.22 6.81 2.28
CA ARG A 153 13.94 7.18 1.06
C ARG A 153 15.21 7.97 1.36
N LYS A 154 15.16 8.86 2.37
CA LYS A 154 16.31 9.69 2.76
C LYS A 154 17.27 8.96 3.69
N LYS A 155 16.73 8.18 4.61
CA LYS A 155 17.50 7.57 5.70
C LYS A 155 18.08 6.20 5.34
N GLY A 156 17.35 5.43 4.52
CA GLY A 156 17.58 4.01 4.32
C GLY A 156 16.96 3.17 5.45
N PHE A 157 16.81 1.87 5.21
CA PHE A 157 16.21 0.94 6.17
C PHE A 157 17.22 0.30 7.12
N VAL A 158 18.44 0.14 6.66
CA VAL A 158 19.54 -0.41 7.46
C VAL A 158 20.11 0.71 8.34
N PRO A 159 20.00 0.60 9.68
CA PRO A 159 20.59 1.60 10.56
C PRO A 159 22.13 1.53 10.53
N LYS A 160 22.77 2.69 10.50
CA LYS A 160 24.25 2.81 10.47
C LYS A 160 24.88 2.59 11.85
N ASP A 161 24.18 2.99 12.90
CA ASP A 161 24.62 2.89 14.28
C ASP A 161 23.42 2.76 15.25
N THR A 162 23.71 2.66 16.55
CA THR A 162 22.67 2.49 17.58
C THR A 162 21.80 3.73 17.79
N ALA A 163 22.31 4.94 17.52
CA ALA A 163 21.53 6.17 17.62
C ALA A 163 20.55 6.27 16.44
N ASP A 164 21.04 5.96 15.24
CA ASP A 164 20.28 5.90 14.00
C ASP A 164 19.10 4.92 14.11
N ALA A 165 19.38 3.73 14.66
CA ALA A 165 18.35 2.72 14.92
C ALA A 165 17.30 3.17 15.92
N LYS A 166 17.69 3.80 17.03
CA LYS A 166 16.75 4.34 18.04
C LYS A 166 15.82 5.38 17.44
N GLU A 167 16.34 6.26 16.61
CA GLU A 167 15.55 7.28 15.93
C GLU A 167 14.54 6.64 14.94
N SER A 168 14.96 5.63 14.17
CA SER A 168 14.05 4.88 13.29
C SER A 168 12.97 4.15 14.06
N ILE A 169 13.29 3.55 15.21
CA ILE A 169 12.31 2.92 16.11
C ILE A 169 11.30 3.96 16.62
N GLN A 170 11.78 5.10 17.11
CA GLN A 170 10.89 6.17 17.59
C GLN A 170 9.96 6.67 16.49
N TYR A 171 10.49 6.88 15.29
CA TYR A 171 9.69 7.29 14.13
C TYR A 171 8.59 6.25 13.80
N MET A 172 8.93 4.97 13.78
CA MET A 172 7.96 3.90 13.56
C MET A 172 6.88 3.86 14.64
N ASP A 173 7.22 4.10 15.91
CA ASP A 173 6.24 4.17 17.00
C ASP A 173 5.28 5.36 16.83
N GLU A 174 5.76 6.50 16.34
CA GLU A 174 4.92 7.66 16.00
C GLU A 174 3.98 7.39 14.82
N VAL A 175 4.50 6.78 13.75
CA VAL A 175 3.70 6.36 12.59
C VAL A 175 2.63 5.35 13.01
N MET A 176 3.02 4.35 13.81
CA MET A 176 2.13 3.35 14.39
C MET A 176 0.98 4.00 15.17
N LYS A 177 1.27 5.02 15.98
CA LYS A 177 0.23 5.76 16.72
C LYS A 177 -0.72 6.50 15.78
N LYS A 178 -0.20 7.16 14.74
CA LYS A 178 -1.01 7.89 13.75
C LYS A 178 -1.92 6.93 12.96
N ILE A 179 -1.39 5.85 12.38
CA ILE A 179 -2.19 4.90 11.59
C ILE A 179 -3.25 4.19 12.43
N ARG A 180 -2.92 3.84 13.69
CA ARG A 180 -3.90 3.27 14.62
C ARG A 180 -5.05 4.22 14.94
N GLU A 181 -4.77 5.51 15.06
CA GLU A 181 -5.81 6.51 15.30
C GLU A 181 -6.72 6.66 14.07
N ILE A 182 -6.15 6.68 12.86
CA ILE A 182 -6.92 6.65 11.61
C ILE A 182 -7.81 5.40 11.59
N ASN A 183 -7.24 4.22 11.82
CA ASN A 183 -7.98 2.96 11.85
C ASN A 183 -9.06 2.92 12.96
N ARG A 184 -8.78 3.51 14.12
CA ARG A 184 -9.75 3.65 15.23
C ARG A 184 -10.92 4.53 14.79
N ARG A 185 -10.65 5.66 14.14
CA ARG A 185 -11.68 6.55 13.61
C ARG A 185 -12.55 5.86 12.57
N ASN A 186 -11.92 5.09 11.70
CA ASN A 186 -12.59 4.30 10.66
C ASN A 186 -13.56 3.28 11.27
N ARG A 187 -13.11 2.55 12.30
CA ARG A 187 -13.98 1.61 13.03
C ARG A 187 -15.16 2.32 13.70
N LEU A 188 -14.93 3.49 14.31
CA LEU A 188 -16.00 4.27 14.93
C LEU A 188 -17.05 4.71 13.90
N LEU A 189 -16.64 5.31 12.78
CA LEU A 189 -17.54 5.70 11.70
C LEU A 189 -18.26 4.49 11.09
N LYS A 190 -17.55 3.39 10.86
CA LYS A 190 -18.12 2.13 10.33
C LYS A 190 -19.26 1.61 11.20
N SER A 191 -19.14 1.74 12.53
CA SER A 191 -20.24 1.38 13.44
C SER A 191 -21.50 2.23 13.24
N LYS A 192 -21.36 3.52 12.87
CA LYS A 192 -22.49 4.42 12.58
C LYS A 192 -23.26 4.03 11.32
N TYR A 193 -22.57 3.40 10.37
CA TYR A 193 -23.15 2.91 9.11
C TYR A 193 -23.40 1.40 9.11
N LYS A 194 -23.52 0.77 10.29
CA LYS A 194 -23.84 -0.66 10.44
C LYS A 194 -22.89 -1.58 9.66
N GLY A 195 -21.60 -1.23 9.62
CA GLY A 195 -20.59 -2.01 8.91
C GLY A 195 -20.33 -1.59 7.46
N ASP A 196 -21.07 -0.62 6.91
CA ASP A 196 -20.94 -0.23 5.51
C ASP A 196 -19.76 0.74 5.28
N GLU A 197 -18.69 0.23 4.68
CA GLU A 197 -17.47 1.00 4.38
C GLU A 197 -17.68 2.07 3.32
N ARG A 198 -18.63 1.89 2.40
CA ARG A 198 -18.92 2.85 1.32
C ARG A 198 -19.32 4.19 1.93
N PHE A 199 -20.25 4.15 2.88
CA PHE A 199 -20.73 5.35 3.57
C PHE A 199 -19.69 5.96 4.51
N VAL A 200 -18.73 5.17 5.02
CA VAL A 200 -17.58 5.74 5.72
C VAL A 200 -16.70 6.55 4.75
N ARG A 201 -16.39 6.00 3.57
CA ARG A 201 -15.59 6.71 2.55
C ARG A 201 -16.29 7.99 2.09
N ILE A 202 -17.58 7.92 1.77
CA ILE A 202 -18.41 9.07 1.38
C ILE A 202 -18.41 10.13 2.47
N HIS A 203 -18.62 9.74 3.73
CA HIS A 203 -18.62 10.65 4.86
C HIS A 203 -17.30 11.42 4.97
N LYS A 204 -16.17 10.70 4.93
CA LYS A 204 -14.85 11.32 4.98
C LYS A 204 -14.59 12.25 3.80
N ARG A 205 -14.98 11.88 2.57
CA ARG A 205 -14.86 12.78 1.42
C ARG A 205 -15.63 14.08 1.63
N ILE A 206 -16.79 14.02 2.28
CA ILE A 206 -17.57 15.22 2.62
C ILE A 206 -16.84 16.04 3.69
N GLU A 207 -16.29 15.42 4.74
CA GLU A 207 -15.51 16.11 5.77
C GLU A 207 -14.28 16.81 5.19
N GLU A 208 -13.44 16.10 4.42
CA GLU A 208 -12.24 16.65 3.76
C GLU A 208 -12.60 17.82 2.84
N GLN A 209 -13.73 17.72 2.13
CA GLN A 209 -14.21 18.79 1.29
C GLN A 209 -14.77 19.97 2.09
N ASN A 210 -15.35 19.76 3.26
CA ASN A 210 -15.81 20.82 4.15
C ASN A 210 -14.62 21.57 4.77
N GLU A 211 -13.51 20.90 5.07
CA GLU A 211 -12.28 21.54 5.57
C GLU A 211 -11.69 22.55 4.56
N LYS A 212 -11.91 22.32 3.26
CA LYS A 212 -11.37 23.14 2.15
C LYS A 212 -12.25 24.34 1.78
N ARG A 213 -13.35 24.59 2.50
CA ARG A 213 -14.31 25.65 2.17
C ARG A 213 -15.01 26.26 3.37
N GLU A 214 -15.53 27.47 3.19
CA GLU A 214 -16.23 28.19 4.26
C GLU A 214 -17.65 27.66 4.51
N LYS A 215 -18.38 27.34 3.42
CA LYS A 215 -19.75 26.81 3.47
C LYS A 215 -19.72 25.27 3.34
N PRO A 216 -20.16 24.51 4.35
CA PRO A 216 -20.16 23.05 4.28
C PRO A 216 -21.17 22.52 3.25
N ILE A 217 -20.89 21.34 2.68
CA ILE A 217 -21.81 20.60 1.77
C ILE A 217 -23.11 20.28 2.50
N ILE A 218 -22.99 19.63 3.66
CA ILE A 218 -24.10 19.16 4.49
C ILE A 218 -24.12 19.98 5.79
N SER A 219 -23.09 19.81 6.63
CA SER A 219 -22.95 20.52 7.91
C SER A 219 -21.49 20.60 8.34
N LYS A 220 -21.19 21.51 9.27
CA LYS A 220 -19.92 21.51 10.02
C LYS A 220 -19.91 20.46 11.13
N HIS A 221 -21.08 19.98 11.53
CA HIS A 221 -21.23 18.99 12.60
C HIS A 221 -21.28 17.59 12.01
N GLU A 222 -20.30 16.76 12.36
CA GLU A 222 -20.16 15.39 11.86
C GLU A 222 -21.38 14.52 12.13
N TYR A 223 -22.03 14.69 13.29
CA TYR A 223 -23.27 13.99 13.63
C TYR A 223 -24.38 14.23 12.58
N GLU A 224 -24.55 15.47 12.11
CA GLU A 224 -25.56 15.81 11.10
C GLU A 224 -25.22 15.21 9.73
N ILE A 225 -23.92 15.16 9.39
CA ILE A 225 -23.44 14.46 8.20
C ILE A 225 -23.80 12.97 8.29
N ALA A 226 -23.51 12.34 9.43
CA ALA A 226 -23.77 10.93 9.65
C ALA A 226 -25.27 10.59 9.61
N GLU A 227 -26.12 11.39 10.25
CA GLU A 227 -27.57 11.21 10.23
C GLU A 227 -28.14 11.36 8.82
N ASN A 228 -27.74 12.41 8.09
CA ASN A 228 -28.21 12.67 6.75
C ASN A 228 -27.79 11.55 5.77
N LEU A 229 -26.52 11.13 5.82
CA LEU A 229 -26.02 10.03 5.01
C LEU A 229 -26.64 8.68 5.37
N ALA A 230 -26.92 8.42 6.66
CA ALA A 230 -27.59 7.19 7.09
C ALA A 230 -29.04 7.10 6.57
N ASN A 231 -29.75 8.23 6.52
CA ASN A 231 -31.09 8.29 5.94
C ASN A 231 -31.06 8.08 4.42
N MET A 232 -30.14 8.75 3.71
CA MET A 232 -29.93 8.53 2.27
C MET A 232 -29.59 7.07 1.99
N LYS A 233 -28.69 6.46 2.77
CA LYS A 233 -28.34 5.04 2.68
C LYS A 233 -29.57 4.15 2.76
N GLN A 234 -30.42 4.36 3.77
CA GLN A 234 -31.60 3.54 3.99
C GLN A 234 -32.57 3.58 2.80
N ASP A 235 -32.78 4.76 2.22
CA ASP A 235 -33.66 4.94 1.06
C ASP A 235 -33.05 4.30 -0.21
N ILE A 236 -31.75 4.44 -0.42
CA ILE A 236 -31.05 3.87 -1.58
C ILE A 236 -30.97 2.34 -1.48
N ASP A 237 -30.59 1.80 -0.32
CA ASP A 237 -30.54 0.36 -0.08
C ASP A 237 -31.93 -0.27 -0.28
N ARG A 238 -32.99 0.40 0.20
CA ARG A 238 -34.38 -0.06 -0.02
C ARG A 238 -34.74 -0.07 -1.51
N MET A 239 -34.38 0.99 -2.23
CA MET A 239 -34.62 1.08 -3.67
C MET A 239 -33.94 -0.05 -4.44
N ILE A 240 -32.67 -0.35 -4.12
CA ILE A 240 -31.91 -1.43 -4.77
C ILE A 240 -32.45 -2.81 -4.36
N PHE A 241 -32.86 -2.97 -3.10
CA PHE A 241 -33.49 -4.21 -2.64
C PHE A 241 -34.78 -4.53 -3.40
N LEU A 242 -35.56 -3.51 -3.76
CA LEU A 242 -36.80 -3.67 -4.53
C LEU A 242 -36.54 -3.98 -6.01
N ASP A 243 -35.47 -3.43 -6.59
CA ASP A 243 -35.07 -3.68 -7.98
C ASP A 243 -33.55 -3.58 -8.15
N ILE A 244 -32.89 -4.75 -8.15
CA ILE A 244 -31.43 -4.84 -8.25
C ILE A 244 -30.91 -4.42 -9.62
N ASN A 245 -31.72 -4.54 -10.68
CA ASN A 245 -31.34 -4.20 -12.05
C ASN A 245 -31.18 -2.68 -12.24
N LYS A 246 -31.57 -1.87 -11.24
CA LYS A 246 -31.31 -0.42 -11.26
C LYS A 246 -29.84 -0.09 -11.44
N LEU A 247 -28.92 -0.92 -10.91
CA LEU A 247 -27.49 -0.69 -11.07
C LEU A 247 -27.02 -0.89 -12.53
N ASP A 248 -27.78 -1.59 -13.37
CA ASP A 248 -27.42 -1.85 -14.78
C ASP A 248 -27.63 -0.64 -15.68
N ASN A 249 -28.46 0.31 -15.24
CA ASN A 249 -28.66 1.59 -15.91
C ASN A 249 -28.09 2.72 -15.05
N GLU A 250 -26.78 2.95 -15.15
CA GLU A 250 -26.09 3.98 -14.35
C GLU A 250 -26.73 5.37 -14.45
N PRO A 251 -27.13 5.88 -15.65
CA PRO A 251 -27.83 7.15 -15.75
C PRO A 251 -29.16 7.21 -14.96
N ALA A 252 -29.97 6.16 -15.02
CA ALA A 252 -31.22 6.09 -14.26
C ALA A 252 -30.96 6.03 -12.75
N PHE A 253 -30.00 5.20 -12.33
CA PHE A 253 -29.59 5.09 -10.94
C PHE A 253 -29.08 6.43 -10.39
N GLN A 254 -28.26 7.16 -11.15
CA GLN A 254 -27.80 8.50 -10.78
C GLN A 254 -28.97 9.46 -10.57
N GLN A 255 -29.99 9.45 -11.44
CA GLN A 255 -31.18 10.30 -11.27
C GLN A 255 -31.97 9.95 -10.01
N ASP A 256 -32.19 8.67 -9.75
CA ASP A 256 -32.91 8.20 -8.56
C ASP A 256 -32.16 8.59 -7.27
N VAL A 257 -30.84 8.38 -7.22
CA VAL A 257 -30.00 8.80 -6.08
C VAL A 257 -30.05 10.32 -5.90
N LEU A 258 -30.06 11.10 -6.98
CA LEU A 258 -30.15 12.56 -6.90
C LEU A 258 -31.48 13.01 -6.30
N ALA A 259 -32.58 12.34 -6.64
CA ALA A 259 -33.90 12.60 -6.08
C ALA A 259 -33.93 12.30 -4.57
N ILE A 260 -33.36 11.16 -4.14
CA ILE A 260 -33.24 10.80 -2.72
C ILE A 260 -32.40 11.84 -1.96
N ILE A 261 -31.26 12.25 -2.52
CA ILE A 261 -30.40 13.29 -1.92
C ILE A 261 -31.19 14.58 -1.71
N GLY A 262 -31.92 15.03 -2.75
CA GLY A 262 -32.74 16.24 -2.68
C GLY A 262 -33.81 16.17 -1.60
N LYS A 263 -34.51 15.03 -1.49
CA LYS A 263 -35.53 14.77 -0.48
C LYS A 263 -34.96 14.82 0.94
N GLU A 264 -33.88 14.10 1.21
CA GLU A 264 -33.32 14.00 2.57
C GLU A 264 -32.66 15.30 3.03
N LEU A 265 -32.02 16.06 2.14
CA LEU A 265 -31.49 17.39 2.48
C LEU A 265 -32.60 18.38 2.81
N LEU A 266 -33.72 18.35 2.06
CA LEU A 266 -34.89 19.20 2.35
C LEU A 266 -35.52 18.86 3.70
N LYS A 267 -35.64 17.57 4.02
CA LYS A 267 -36.20 17.08 5.29
C LYS A 267 -35.42 17.55 6.51
N MET A 268 -34.10 17.70 6.39
CA MET A 268 -33.22 18.21 7.46
C MET A 268 -32.99 19.72 7.39
N HIS A 269 -33.73 20.45 6.54
CA HIS A 269 -33.58 21.89 6.32
C HIS A 269 -32.17 22.33 5.86
N ILE A 270 -31.44 21.44 5.18
CA ILE A 270 -30.08 21.70 4.69
C ILE A 270 -30.14 22.37 3.32
N ARG A 271 -29.59 23.59 3.22
CA ARG A 271 -29.53 24.36 1.97
C ARG A 271 -28.28 24.03 1.15
N ALA A 272 -28.28 22.84 0.56
CA ALA A 272 -27.28 22.43 -0.41
C ALA A 272 -27.59 22.97 -1.80
N ASP A 273 -26.56 23.48 -2.49
CA ASP A 273 -26.70 23.91 -3.88
C ASP A 273 -26.68 22.72 -4.86
N ILE A 274 -26.85 22.98 -6.15
CA ILE A 274 -26.87 21.93 -7.18
C ILE A 274 -25.50 21.24 -7.30
N LYS A 275 -24.39 21.97 -7.08
CA LYS A 275 -23.03 21.43 -7.17
C LYS A 275 -22.79 20.45 -6.02
N ASP A 276 -23.20 20.80 -4.81
CA ASP A 276 -23.13 19.96 -3.61
C ASP A 276 -23.94 18.67 -3.77
N ARG A 277 -25.16 18.76 -4.29
CA ARG A 277 -26.00 17.58 -4.56
C ARG A 277 -25.37 16.65 -5.59
N LYS A 278 -24.82 17.21 -6.68
CA LYS A 278 -24.09 16.43 -7.70
C LYS A 278 -22.82 15.80 -7.14
N PHE A 279 -22.11 16.50 -6.27
CA PHE A 279 -20.93 15.97 -5.60
C PHE A 279 -21.27 14.74 -4.74
N ILE A 280 -22.27 14.85 -3.86
CA ILE A 280 -22.75 13.71 -3.04
C ILE A 280 -23.24 12.56 -3.95
N ASN A 281 -23.98 12.89 -5.01
CA ASN A 281 -24.48 11.90 -5.96
C ASN A 281 -23.35 11.10 -6.61
N ASN A 282 -22.32 11.78 -7.10
CA ASN A 282 -21.16 11.14 -7.72
C ASN A 282 -20.43 10.23 -6.72
N LEU A 283 -20.25 10.68 -5.47
CA LEU A 283 -19.63 9.87 -4.41
C LEU A 283 -20.42 8.59 -4.15
N ILE A 284 -21.72 8.72 -3.91
CA ILE A 284 -22.59 7.58 -3.62
C ILE A 284 -22.62 6.62 -4.80
N THR A 285 -22.93 7.11 -6.00
CA THR A 285 -23.12 6.25 -7.17
C THR A 285 -21.85 5.48 -7.53
N THR A 286 -20.69 6.15 -7.46
CA THR A 286 -19.38 5.50 -7.66
C THR A 286 -19.16 4.34 -6.70
N GLU A 287 -19.46 4.50 -5.42
CA GLU A 287 -19.28 3.45 -4.41
C GLU A 287 -20.21 2.25 -4.62
N TYR A 288 -21.46 2.47 -5.01
CA TYR A 288 -22.39 1.38 -5.32
C TYR A 288 -22.00 0.63 -6.59
N LEU A 289 -21.57 1.34 -7.64
CA LEU A 289 -21.15 0.74 -8.90
C LEU A 289 -19.83 -0.03 -8.76
N GLN A 290 -18.87 0.51 -8.01
CA GLN A 290 -17.62 -0.19 -7.71
C GLN A 290 -17.88 -1.49 -6.94
N GLN A 291 -18.76 -1.47 -5.92
CA GLN A 291 -19.08 -2.69 -5.18
C GLN A 291 -19.69 -3.77 -6.08
N ARG A 292 -20.57 -3.42 -7.02
CA ARG A 292 -21.11 -4.38 -8.00
C ARG A 292 -19.98 -5.06 -8.78
N ASN A 293 -19.00 -4.28 -9.23
CA ASN A 293 -17.88 -4.80 -10.01
C ASN A 293 -16.89 -5.66 -9.20
N TYR A 294 -16.96 -5.65 -7.86
CA TYR A 294 -16.21 -6.58 -7.00
C TYR A 294 -17.01 -7.84 -6.63
N ALA A 295 -18.34 -7.80 -6.80
CA ALA A 295 -19.23 -8.92 -6.47
C ALA A 295 -19.45 -9.89 -7.65
N TYR A 296 -18.98 -9.53 -8.85
CA TYR A 296 -19.00 -10.29 -10.10
C TYR A 296 -17.62 -10.28 -10.75
#